data_AF-A0A833X3R5-F1
#
_entry.id   AF-A0A833X3R5-F1
#
_cell.length_a   1.000
_cell.length_b   1.000
_cell.length_c   1.000
_cell.angle_alpha   90.00
_cell.angle_beta   90.00
_cell.angle_gamma   90.00
#
_symmetry.space_group_name_H-M   'P 1'
#
loop_
_entity.id
_entity.type
_entity.pdbx_description
1 polymer ?
#
loop_
_entity_poly.entity_id
_entity_poly.type
_entity_poly.pdbx_seq_one_letter_code
_entity_poly.pdbx_strand_id
1 'polypeptide(L)'
;MEQIFEVLYCTDDQNVTYATYHLTDMANKWWKSTRALVQSELGEAVPISWEHFKRIFLDHFFPRTLQESRARQFMDLTQGSMTVAQYATTFMKLSRFASYLIPDEEKKAEKFERGLNRRIRER
;
A
#
# COMPACT_ATOMS: atom_id res chain seq x y z
N MET A 1 3.43 7.91 -8.19
CA MET A 1 4.39 7.34 -9.15
C MET A 1 3.64 6.63 -10.27
N GLU A 2 2.70 5.72 -9.96
CA GLU A 2 1.89 5.02 -10.98
C GLU A 2 1.08 5.94 -11.90
N GLN A 3 0.47 7.01 -11.37
CA GLN A 3 -0.22 8.01 -12.21
C GLN A 3 0.69 8.68 -13.25
N ILE A 4 1.99 8.84 -12.95
CA ILE A 4 2.95 9.43 -13.89
C ILE A 4 3.31 8.42 -14.98
N PHE A 5 3.46 7.14 -14.62
CA PHE A 5 3.71 6.07 -15.58
C PHE A 5 2.58 5.91 -16.59
N GLU A 6 1.34 6.01 -16.12
CA GLU A 6 0.15 5.94 -16.96
C GLU A 6 0.10 7.12 -17.95
N VAL A 7 0.34 8.35 -17.48
CA VAL A 7 0.36 9.55 -18.33
C VAL A 7 1.49 9.51 -19.37
N LEU A 8 2.64 8.93 -19.00
CA LEU A 8 3.82 8.86 -19.87
C LEU A 8 3.85 7.60 -20.75
N TYR A 9 2.83 6.73 -20.67
CA TYR A 9 2.78 5.45 -21.38
C TYR A 9 4.06 4.62 -21.21
N CYS A 10 4.59 4.59 -19.98
CA CYS A 10 5.83 3.87 -19.68
C CYS A 10 5.64 2.36 -19.83
N THR A 11 6.65 1.70 -20.41
CA THR A 11 6.72 0.23 -20.43
C THR A 11 6.96 -0.33 -19.03
N ASP A 12 6.68 -1.62 -18.83
CA ASP A 12 6.95 -2.29 -17.57
C ASP A 12 8.41 -2.15 -17.10
N ASP A 13 9.36 -2.31 -18.02
CA ASP A 13 10.78 -2.15 -17.72
C ASP A 13 11.13 -0.71 -17.32
N GLN A 14 10.52 0.29 -17.97
CA GLN A 14 10.67 1.70 -17.59
C GLN A 14 10.09 1.99 -16.20
N ASN A 15 8.95 1.38 -15.86
CA ASN A 15 8.32 1.52 -14.54
C ASN A 15 9.22 0.98 -13.43
N VAL A 16 9.74 -0.24 -13.62
CA VAL A 16 10.67 -0.87 -12.67
C VAL A 16 11.95 -0.07 -12.56
N THR A 17 12.52 0.38 -13.68
CA THR A 17 13.75 1.19 -13.69
C THR A 17 13.55 2.51 -12.93
N TYR A 18 12.46 3.22 -13.20
CA TYR A 18 12.18 4.49 -12.53
C TYR A 18 11.95 4.30 -11.03
N ALA A 19 11.14 3.33 -10.63
CA ALA A 19 10.87 3.07 -9.21
C ALA A 19 12.13 2.67 -8.45
N THR A 20 13.00 1.88 -9.08
CA THR A 20 14.21 1.36 -8.45
C THR A 20 15.32 2.40 -8.36
N TYR A 21 15.31 3.39 -9.25
CA TYR A 21 16.14 4.59 -9.14
C TYR A 21 15.83 5.41 -7.88
N HIS A 22 14.58 5.42 -7.43
CA HIS A 22 14.17 6.11 -6.20
C HIS A 22 14.40 5.32 -4.91
N LEU A 23 14.88 4.08 -5.00
CA LEU A 23 15.23 3.30 -3.81
C LEU A 23 16.56 3.78 -3.22
N THR A 24 16.58 3.95 -1.90
CA THR A 24 17.77 4.37 -1.16
C THR A 24 18.25 3.27 -0.21
N ASP A 25 19.52 3.35 0.20
CA ASP A 25 20.13 2.55 1.26
C ASP A 25 19.87 1.04 1.16
N MET A 26 19.18 0.49 2.16
CA MET A 26 18.87 -0.94 2.26
C MET A 26 17.97 -1.41 1.12
N ALA A 27 17.02 -0.59 0.67
CA ALA A 27 16.10 -0.97 -0.40
C ALA A 27 16.81 -1.10 -1.75
N ASN A 28 17.76 -0.20 -2.04
CA ASN A 28 18.57 -0.30 -3.25
C ASN A 28 19.50 -1.52 -3.23
N LYS A 29 20.18 -1.77 -2.10
CA LYS A 29 21.06 -2.95 -1.94
C LYS A 29 20.29 -4.27 -2.09
N TRP A 30 19.11 -4.36 -1.48
CA TRP A 30 18.21 -5.49 -1.63
C TRP A 30 17.79 -5.68 -3.10
N TRP A 31 17.38 -4.60 -3.78
CA TRP A 31 16.90 -4.69 -5.16
C TRP A 31 17.98 -5.18 -6.11
N LYS A 32 19.23 -4.67 -6.00
CA LYS A 32 20.35 -5.12 -6.84
C LYS A 32 20.60 -6.62 -6.72
N SER A 33 20.50 -7.16 -5.51
CA SER A 33 20.70 -8.59 -5.24
C SER A 33 19.51 -9.42 -5.76
N THR A 34 18.29 -8.96 -5.50
CA THR A 34 17.05 -9.65 -5.88
C THR A 34 16.83 -9.64 -7.38
N ARG A 35 17.15 -8.54 -8.07
CA ARG A 35 17.01 -8.40 -9.53
C ARG A 35 17.80 -9.48 -10.28
N ALA A 36 19.03 -9.78 -9.85
CA ALA A 36 19.85 -10.81 -10.48
C ALA A 36 19.21 -12.21 -10.35
N LEU A 37 18.65 -12.52 -9.19
CA LEU A 37 17.95 -13.78 -8.95
C LEU A 37 16.67 -13.89 -9.79
N VAL A 38 15.83 -12.86 -9.74
CA VAL A 38 14.57 -12.82 -10.51
C VAL A 38 14.83 -12.91 -12.02
N GLN A 39 15.89 -12.27 -12.52
CA GLN A 39 16.26 -12.33 -13.93
C GLN A 39 16.75 -13.72 -14.36
N SER A 40 17.44 -14.43 -13.46
CA SER A 40 17.84 -15.82 -13.69
C SER A 40 16.65 -16.78 -13.73
N GLU A 41 15.59 -16.52 -12.95
CA GLU A 41 14.38 -17.33 -12.91
C GLU A 41 13.46 -17.09 -14.13
N LEU A 42 13.34 -15.83 -14.57
CA LEU A 42 12.52 -15.44 -15.72
C LEU A 42 13.24 -15.68 -17.07
N GLY A 43 14.57 -15.69 -17.07
CA GLY A 43 15.43 -15.71 -18.26
C GLY A 43 15.94 -14.32 -18.61
N GLU A 44 17.21 -14.19 -19.01
CA GLU A 44 17.91 -12.91 -19.20
C GLU A 44 17.22 -11.93 -20.18
N ALA A 45 16.46 -12.45 -21.15
CA ALA A 45 15.77 -11.64 -22.14
C ALA A 45 14.34 -11.21 -21.73
N VAL A 46 13.82 -11.70 -20.60
CA VAL A 46 12.44 -11.43 -20.16
C VAL A 46 12.43 -10.24 -19.19
N PRO A 47 11.78 -9.12 -19.52
CA PRO A 47 11.72 -7.97 -18.61
C PRO A 47 10.91 -8.32 -17.35
N ILE A 48 11.34 -7.77 -16.21
CA ILE A 48 10.58 -7.87 -14.96
C ILE A 48 9.36 -6.94 -15.09
N SER A 49 8.14 -7.49 -15.04
CA SER A 49 6.92 -6.69 -15.11
C SER A 49 6.77 -5.79 -13.89
N TRP A 50 6.07 -4.64 -14.06
CA TRP A 50 5.80 -3.73 -12.95
C TRP A 50 5.03 -4.43 -11.82
N GLU A 51 4.08 -5.28 -12.17
CA GLU A 51 3.30 -6.07 -11.21
C GLU A 51 4.18 -7.08 -10.45
N HIS A 52 5.08 -7.77 -11.14
CA HIS A 52 5.99 -8.71 -10.50
C HIS A 52 6.93 -8.00 -9.51
N PHE A 53 7.49 -6.85 -9.90
CA PHE A 53 8.29 -6.01 -9.02
C PHE A 53 7.52 -5.56 -7.78
N LYS A 54 6.29 -5.06 -7.95
CA LYS A 54 5.45 -4.63 -6.81
C LYS A 54 5.22 -5.76 -5.83
N ARG A 55 4.90 -6.96 -6.33
CA ARG A 55 4.66 -8.13 -5.48
C ARG A 55 5.88 -8.45 -4.62
N ILE A 56 7.05 -8.65 -5.22
CA ILE A 56 8.27 -8.99 -4.48
C ILE A 56 8.74 -7.86 -3.55
N PHE A 57 8.54 -6.61 -3.94
CA PHE A 57 8.85 -5.44 -3.12
C PHE A 57 7.96 -5.38 -1.88
N LEU A 58 6.65 -5.53 -2.07
CA LEU A 58 5.68 -5.54 -0.98
C LEU A 58 5.86 -6.75 -0.07
N ASP A 59 6.14 -7.93 -0.60
CA ASP A 59 6.38 -9.12 0.22
C ASP A 59 7.60 -8.95 1.13
N HIS A 60 8.66 -8.29 0.65
CA HIS A 60 9.87 -8.07 1.42
C HIS A 60 9.75 -6.93 2.44
N PHE A 61 9.29 -5.75 2.03
CA PHE A 61 9.24 -4.56 2.89
C PHE A 61 7.92 -4.38 3.64
N PHE A 62 6.88 -5.09 3.20
CA PHE A 62 5.55 -5.00 3.77
C PHE A 62 4.94 -6.39 3.99
N PRO A 63 5.61 -7.25 4.78
CA PRO A 63 5.18 -8.61 5.04
C PRO A 63 3.76 -8.65 5.61
N ARG A 64 3.10 -9.80 5.41
CA ARG A 64 1.72 -10.04 5.86
C ARG A 64 1.48 -9.67 7.33
N THR A 65 2.47 -9.88 8.21
CA THR A 65 2.39 -9.50 9.62
C THR A 65 2.24 -7.99 9.84
N LEU A 66 2.94 -7.17 9.05
CA LEU A 66 2.76 -5.72 9.06
C LEU A 66 1.41 -5.32 8.47
N GLN A 67 0.96 -5.99 7.39
CA GLN A 67 -0.37 -5.78 6.83
C GLN A 67 -1.47 -6.06 7.86
N GLU A 68 -1.40 -7.20 8.55
CA GLU A 68 -2.32 -7.60 9.61
C GLU A 68 -2.26 -6.68 10.83
N SER A 69 -1.08 -6.15 11.15
CA SER A 69 -0.93 -5.12 12.20
C SER A 69 -1.63 -3.82 11.80
N ARG A 70 -1.50 -3.37 10.54
CA ARG A 70 -2.23 -2.21 10.02
C ARG A 70 -3.74 -2.45 9.95
N ALA A 71 -4.17 -3.65 9.57
CA ALA A 71 -5.58 -4.03 9.59
C ALA A 71 -6.16 -4.03 11.02
N ARG A 72 -5.40 -4.50 12.01
CA ARG A 72 -5.78 -4.37 13.43
C ARG A 72 -5.88 -2.91 13.87
N GLN A 73 -4.89 -2.08 13.53
CA GLN A 73 -4.97 -0.63 13.79
C GLN A 73 -6.21 0.00 13.16
N PHE A 74 -6.63 -0.46 11.97
CA PHE A 74 -7.86 -0.01 11.33
C PHE A 74 -9.12 -0.47 12.09
N MET A 75 -9.15 -1.72 12.54
CA MET A 75 -10.26 -2.25 13.34
C MET A 75 -10.43 -1.49 14.65
N ASP A 76 -9.34 -1.17 15.32
CA ASP A 76 -9.34 -0.47 16.60
C ASP A 76 -9.41 1.06 16.46
N LEU A 77 -9.39 1.57 15.22
CA LEU A 77 -9.42 3.01 14.95
C LEU A 77 -10.72 3.61 15.46
N THR A 78 -10.58 4.58 16.36
CA THR A 78 -11.62 5.48 16.84
C THR A 78 -11.12 6.91 16.73
N GLN A 79 -12.04 7.88 16.71
CA GLN A 79 -11.70 9.30 16.64
C GLN A 79 -10.87 9.71 17.86
N GLY A 80 -11.26 9.29 19.06
CA GLY A 80 -10.55 9.61 20.29
C GLY A 80 -10.37 11.13 20.46
N SER A 81 -9.12 11.58 20.59
CA SER A 81 -8.74 13.00 20.68
C SER A 81 -8.54 13.69 19.33
N MET A 82 -8.62 12.97 18.20
CA MET A 82 -8.42 13.54 16.88
C MET A 82 -9.60 14.43 16.46
N THR A 83 -9.31 15.44 15.63
CA THR A 83 -10.37 16.10 14.86
C THR A 83 -10.98 15.12 13.86
N VAL A 84 -12.21 15.38 13.40
CA VAL A 84 -12.88 14.55 12.40
C VAL A 84 -12.03 14.45 11.12
N ALA A 85 -11.38 15.54 10.71
CA ALA A 85 -10.51 15.56 9.54
C ALA A 85 -9.25 14.68 9.70
N GLN A 86 -8.62 14.72 10.88
CA GLN A 86 -7.47 13.87 11.20
C GLN A 86 -7.87 12.39 11.27
N TYR A 87 -9.02 12.09 11.88
CA TYR A 87 -9.60 10.75 11.90
C TYR A 87 -9.88 10.27 10.48
N ALA A 88 -10.53 11.07 9.63
CA ALA A 88 -10.82 10.69 8.26
C ALA A 88 -9.58 10.44 7.41
N THR A 89 -8.56 11.28 7.57
CA THR A 89 -7.27 11.07 6.91
C THR A 89 -6.63 9.75 7.35
N THR A 90 -6.67 9.44 8.64
CA THR A 90 -6.12 8.19 9.20
C THR A 90 -6.94 6.98 8.75
N PHE A 91 -8.26 7.11 8.71
CA PHE A 91 -9.19 6.09 8.23
C PHE A 91 -8.88 5.72 6.78
N MET A 92 -8.78 6.71 5.87
CA MET A 92 -8.45 6.48 4.45
C MET A 92 -7.05 5.87 4.26
N LYS A 93 -6.10 6.23 5.12
CA LYS A 93 -4.74 5.67 5.08
C LYS A 93 -4.71 4.22 5.52
N LEU A 94 -5.47 3.84 6.54
CA LEU A 94 -5.47 2.48 7.09
C LEU A 94 -6.43 1.55 6.34
N SER A 95 -7.50 2.06 5.76
CA SER A 95 -8.51 1.29 5.02
C SER A 95 -7.91 0.53 3.84
N ARG A 96 -6.87 1.07 3.19
CA ARG A 96 -6.16 0.40 2.09
C ARG A 96 -5.54 -0.96 2.47
N PHE A 97 -5.26 -1.17 3.77
CA PHE A 97 -4.67 -2.41 4.28
C PHE A 97 -5.71 -3.41 4.78
N ALA A 98 -6.99 -3.00 4.77
CA ALA A 98 -8.11 -3.74 5.32
C ALA A 98 -9.31 -3.69 4.37
N SER A 99 -9.07 -3.63 3.06
CA SER A 99 -10.13 -3.57 2.05
C SER A 99 -11.11 -4.75 2.17
N TYR A 100 -10.61 -5.92 2.56
CA TYR A 100 -11.43 -7.11 2.84
C TYR A 100 -12.38 -6.96 4.04
N LEU A 101 -12.15 -6.01 4.95
CA LEU A 101 -13.03 -5.71 6.09
C LEU A 101 -14.14 -4.71 5.74
N ILE A 102 -13.99 -3.97 4.63
CA ILE A 102 -14.91 -2.93 4.14
C ILE A 102 -15.15 -3.15 2.64
N PRO A 103 -15.84 -4.25 2.28
CA PRO A 103 -15.97 -4.68 0.88
C PRO A 103 -16.79 -3.72 0.02
N ASP A 104 -17.63 -2.89 0.64
CA ASP A 104 -18.51 -1.93 -0.02
C ASP A 104 -18.54 -0.58 0.74
N GLU A 105 -19.10 0.44 0.09
CA GLU A 105 -19.19 1.79 0.66
C GLU A 105 -20.14 1.85 1.88
N GLU A 106 -21.13 0.97 1.98
CA GLU A 106 -22.04 0.92 3.13
C GLU A 106 -21.29 0.48 4.40
N LYS A 107 -20.55 -0.62 4.32
CA LYS A 107 -19.72 -1.14 5.42
C LYS A 107 -18.60 -0.17 5.80
N LYS A 108 -18.04 0.51 4.81
CA LYS A 108 -17.04 1.56 5.03
C LYS A 108 -17.63 2.75 5.77
N ALA A 109 -18.82 3.22 5.39
CA ALA A 109 -19.54 4.28 6.10
C ALA A 109 -19.91 3.85 7.52
N GLU A 110 -20.47 2.66 7.70
CA GLU A 110 -20.84 2.09 9.00
C GLU A 110 -19.62 2.06 9.95
N LYS A 111 -18.48 1.57 9.47
CA LYS A 111 -17.22 1.52 10.24
C LYS A 111 -16.71 2.93 10.56
N PHE A 112 -16.80 3.86 9.62
CA PHE A 112 -16.41 5.26 9.83
C PHE A 112 -17.22 5.90 10.95
N GLU A 113 -18.55 5.81 10.86
CA GLU A 113 -19.48 6.37 11.84
C GLU A 113 -19.33 5.74 13.22
N ARG A 114 -19.16 4.41 13.29
CA ARG A 114 -18.95 3.70 14.57
C ARG A 114 -17.71 4.17 15.32
N GLY A 115 -16.66 4.60 14.60
CA GLY A 115 -15.45 5.13 15.19
C GLY A 115 -15.53 6.60 15.60
N LEU A 116 -16.56 7.36 15.20
CA LEU A 116 -16.75 8.74 15.63
C LEU A 116 -17.15 8.84 17.11
N ASN A 117 -16.76 9.96 17.74
CA ASN A 117 -17.13 10.24 19.12
C ASN A 117 -18.66 10.37 19.27
N ARG A 118 -19.23 9.85 20.37
CA ARG A 118 -20.68 9.85 20.63
C ARG A 118 -21.33 11.23 20.46
N ARG A 119 -20.67 12.29 20.92
CA ARG A 119 -21.14 13.68 20.81
C ARG A 119 -21.39 14.15 19.37
N ILE A 120 -20.75 13.52 18.38
CA ILE A 120 -20.92 13.83 16.96
C ILE A 120 -22.01 12.94 16.35
N ARG A 121 -22.14 11.70 16.82
CA ARG A 121 -23.15 10.74 16.37
C ARG A 121 -24.58 11.04 16.84
N GLU A 122 -24.72 11.86 17.89
CA GLU A 122 -26.01 12.20 18.53
C GLU A 122 -26.55 13.58 18.11
N ARG A 123 -25.94 14.24 17.11
CA ARG A 123 -26.44 15.47 16.49
C ARG A 123 -27.29 15.16 15.27
#